data_AF-A1BQN5-F1
#
_entry.id   AF-A1BQN5-F1
#
_cell.length_a   1.000
_cell.length_b   1.000
_cell.length_c   1.000
_cell.angle_alpha   90.00
_cell.angle_beta   90.00
_cell.angle_gamma   90.00
#
_symmetry.space_group_name_H-M   'P 1'
#
loop_
_entity.id
_entity.type
_entity.pdbx_description
1 polymer ?
#
loop_
_entity_poly.entity_id
_entity_poly.type
_entity_poly.pdbx_seq_one_letter_code
_entity_poly.pdbx_strand_id
1 'polypeptide(L)'
;LYFVGPKLPEEIVGNCEYKKLFKLMSTSGRLLNDTRTFDRESSEGKLNALSLYVISAGGKLTKEEATEAMKGDVDRTRRELLRLVLQENSTIPRACKDLFWKMSCVVHLFYRKDDGFTSHELMNSAKALFEQPMVLDELLNK
;
A
#
# COMPACT_ATOMS: atom_id res chain seq x y z
N LEU A 1 -14.94 3.65 3.31
CA LEU A 1 -15.68 2.39 3.10
C LEU A 1 -17.20 2.60 3.10
N TYR A 2 -17.77 3.38 4.01
CA TYR A 2 -19.22 3.67 4.03
C TYR A 2 -19.81 4.25 2.73
N PHE A 3 -19.00 4.90 1.88
CA PHE A 3 -19.44 5.50 0.62
C PHE A 3 -19.16 4.62 -0.62
N VAL A 4 -18.85 3.34 -0.46
CA VAL A 4 -18.55 2.44 -1.61
C VAL A 4 -19.79 1.71 -2.16
N GLY A 5 -20.98 2.03 -1.66
CA GLY A 5 -22.28 1.52 -2.12
C GLY A 5 -22.98 0.62 -1.09
N PRO A 6 -22.43 -0.55 -0.73
CA PRO A 6 -23.05 -1.45 0.24
C PRO A 6 -23.19 -0.82 1.63
N LYS A 7 -24.26 -1.19 2.35
CA LYS A 7 -24.40 -0.86 3.77
C LYS A 7 -23.30 -1.58 4.57
N LEU A 8 -22.73 -0.86 5.54
CA LEU A 8 -21.65 -1.37 6.39
C LEU A 8 -22.10 -1.32 7.86
N PRO A 9 -22.90 -2.30 8.34
CA PRO A 9 -23.28 -2.38 9.75
C PRO A 9 -22.05 -2.57 10.66
N GLU A 10 -22.19 -2.19 11.93
CA GLU A 10 -21.11 -2.23 12.91
C GLU A 10 -20.54 -3.64 13.10
N GLU A 11 -21.36 -4.68 13.00
CA GLU A 11 -20.95 -6.09 13.06
C GLU A 11 -19.91 -6.45 11.98
N ILE A 12 -20.05 -5.90 10.77
CA ILE A 12 -19.11 -6.10 9.67
C ILE A 12 -17.80 -5.37 9.94
N VAL A 13 -17.85 -4.17 10.54
CA VAL A 13 -16.64 -3.40 10.92
C VAL A 13 -15.93 -4.07 12.10
N GLY A 14 -16.69 -4.65 13.02
CA GLY A 14 -16.20 -5.43 14.15
C GLY A 14 -15.58 -6.77 13.75
N ASN A 15 -15.91 -7.28 12.55
CA ASN A 15 -15.49 -8.57 12.04
C ASN A 15 -13.95 -8.72 11.93
N CYS A 16 -13.45 -9.92 12.21
CA CYS A 16 -12.02 -10.22 12.16
C CYS A 16 -11.42 -10.13 10.75
N GLU A 17 -12.17 -10.50 9.70
CA GLU A 17 -11.75 -10.38 8.30
C GLU A 17 -11.58 -8.91 7.92
N TYR A 18 -12.53 -8.04 8.28
CA TYR A 18 -12.44 -6.61 8.04
C TYR A 18 -11.17 -6.02 8.68
N LYS A 19 -10.96 -6.29 9.97
CA LYS A 19 -9.79 -5.81 10.71
C LYS A 19 -8.50 -6.33 10.09
N LYS A 20 -8.49 -7.57 9.59
CA LYS A 20 -7.34 -8.19 8.94
C LYS A 20 -7.05 -7.57 7.57
N LEU A 21 -8.06 -7.31 6.74
CA LEU A 21 -7.92 -6.58 5.47
C LEU A 21 -7.31 -5.19 5.71
N PHE A 22 -7.86 -4.44 6.68
CA PHE A 22 -7.36 -3.12 7.05
C PHE A 22 -5.92 -3.17 7.55
N LYS A 23 -5.61 -4.12 8.45
CA LYS A 23 -4.26 -4.30 8.99
C LYS A 23 -3.25 -4.61 7.90
N LEU A 24 -3.52 -5.59 7.03
CA LEU A 24 -2.59 -6.00 5.97
C LEU A 24 -2.31 -4.87 4.98
N MET A 25 -3.36 -4.17 4.52
CA MET A 25 -3.22 -3.02 3.62
C MET A 25 -2.41 -1.89 4.28
N SER A 26 -2.74 -1.53 5.53
CA SER A 26 -2.09 -0.43 6.24
C SER A 26 -0.65 -0.75 6.60
N THR A 27 -0.36 -1.97 7.05
CA THR A 27 1.01 -2.41 7.35
C THR A 27 1.87 -2.38 6.10
N SER A 28 1.39 -2.91 4.98
CA SER A 28 2.13 -2.88 3.71
C SER A 28 2.45 -1.44 3.28
N GLY A 29 1.46 -0.55 3.34
CA GLY A 29 1.66 0.87 3.02
C GLY A 29 2.66 1.57 3.94
N ARG A 30 2.62 1.29 5.25
CA ARG A 30 3.57 1.82 6.23
C ARG A 30 5.00 1.34 5.96
N LEU A 31 5.20 0.04 5.74
CA LEU A 31 6.54 -0.51 5.49
C LEU A 31 7.15 0.06 4.19
N LEU A 32 6.33 0.21 3.15
CA LEU A 32 6.75 0.85 1.89
C LEU A 32 7.15 2.31 2.08
N ASN A 33 6.33 3.08 2.79
CA ASN A 33 6.63 4.46 3.13
C ASN A 33 7.96 4.57 3.88
N ASP A 34 8.09 3.86 4.99
CA ASP A 34 9.26 3.92 5.87
C ASP A 34 10.55 3.51 5.15
N THR A 35 10.48 2.55 4.22
CA THR A 35 11.63 2.16 3.39
C THR A 35 12.08 3.30 2.47
N ARG A 36 11.13 4.07 1.92
CA ARG A 36 11.42 5.17 1.00
C ARG A 36 11.78 6.47 1.71
N THR A 37 11.25 6.71 2.91
CA THR A 37 11.44 7.95 3.66
C THR A 37 12.55 7.89 4.71
N PHE A 38 13.13 6.70 4.95
CA PHE A 38 14.12 6.47 6.02
C PHE A 38 15.25 7.50 6.05
N ASP A 39 15.93 7.76 4.93
CA ASP A 39 17.11 8.63 4.96
C ASP A 39 16.77 10.06 5.39
N ARG A 40 15.67 10.60 4.84
CA ARG A 40 15.15 11.91 5.22
C ARG A 40 14.73 11.94 6.68
N GLU A 41 13.93 10.97 7.12
CA GLU A 41 13.41 10.91 8.50
C GLU A 41 14.53 10.71 9.53
N SER A 42 15.51 9.86 9.22
CA SER A 42 16.68 9.62 10.06
C SER A 42 17.52 10.89 10.22
N SER A 43 17.74 11.65 9.14
CA SER A 43 18.44 12.95 9.22
C SER A 43 17.70 13.99 10.08
N GLU A 44 16.37 13.87 10.20
CA GLU A 44 15.52 14.71 11.05
C GLU A 44 15.42 14.16 12.49
N GLY A 45 16.13 13.07 12.81
CA GLY A 45 16.07 12.40 14.11
C GLY A 45 14.76 11.65 14.37
N LYS A 46 13.96 11.38 13.32
CA LYS A 46 12.70 10.66 13.41
C LYS A 46 12.91 9.16 13.26
N LEU A 47 12.30 8.41 14.16
CA LEU A 47 12.35 6.96 14.20
C LEU A 47 11.19 6.36 13.41
N ASN A 48 11.48 5.42 12.51
CA ASN A 48 10.48 4.70 11.73
C ASN A 48 10.65 3.17 11.85
N ALA A 49 9.85 2.38 11.13
CA ALA A 49 9.89 0.93 11.23
C ALA A 49 11.25 0.33 10.81
N LEU A 50 11.94 0.90 9.83
CA LEU A 50 13.26 0.43 9.40
C LEU A 50 14.32 0.70 10.47
N SER A 51 14.29 1.89 11.10
CA SER A 51 15.15 2.19 12.27
C SER A 51 14.93 1.19 13.40
N LEU A 52 13.66 0.91 13.72
CA LEU A 52 13.29 -0.06 14.75
C LEU A 52 13.76 -1.48 14.41
N TYR A 53 13.66 -1.87 13.14
CA TYR A 53 14.10 -3.18 12.68
C TYR A 53 15.60 -3.39 12.98
N VAL A 54 16.43 -2.42 12.60
CA VAL A 54 17.89 -2.44 12.84
C VAL A 54 18.22 -2.43 14.33
N ILE A 55 17.54 -1.58 15.12
CA ILE A 55 17.75 -1.50 16.57
C ILE A 55 17.37 -2.82 17.25
N SER A 56 16.24 -3.42 16.86
CA SER A 56 15.76 -4.68 17.44
C SER A 56 16.70 -5.86 17.18
N ALA A 57 17.48 -5.79 16.09
CA ALA A 57 18.52 -6.76 15.77
C ALA A 57 19.82 -6.56 16.56
N GLY A 58 19.85 -5.62 17.51
CA GLY A 58 21.07 -5.26 18.25
C GLY A 58 22.16 -4.65 17.36
N GLY A 59 21.76 -3.97 16.27
CA GLY A 59 22.70 -3.35 15.32
C GLY A 59 23.46 -4.34 14.43
N LYS A 60 23.08 -5.63 14.43
CA LYS A 60 23.72 -6.67 13.61
C LYS A 60 23.30 -6.64 12.15
N LEU A 61 22.14 -6.06 11.86
CA LEU A 61 21.60 -5.93 10.52
C LEU A 61 22.00 -4.58 9.93
N THR A 62 22.52 -4.60 8.71
CA THR A 62 22.71 -3.39 7.90
C THR A 62 21.36 -2.81 7.48
N LYS A 63 21.37 -1.54 7.04
CA LYS A 63 20.17 -0.88 6.49
C LYS A 63 19.63 -1.65 5.29
N GLU A 64 20.52 -2.15 4.44
CA GLU A 64 20.21 -2.88 3.22
C GLU A 64 19.53 -4.21 3.52
N GLU A 65 20.06 -4.97 4.48
CA GLU A 65 19.46 -6.25 4.91
C GLU A 65 18.10 -6.02 5.58
N ALA A 66 17.98 -5.00 6.44
CA ALA A 66 16.70 -4.64 7.05
C ALA A 66 15.66 -4.19 6.01
N THR A 67 16.10 -3.45 4.98
CA THR A 67 15.26 -3.03 3.85
C THR A 67 14.77 -4.24 3.07
N GLU A 68 15.64 -5.21 2.78
CA GLU A 68 15.27 -6.41 2.05
C GLU A 68 14.30 -7.29 2.85
N ALA A 69 14.52 -7.42 4.15
CA ALA A 69 13.58 -8.10 5.04
C ALA A 69 12.19 -7.43 5.05
N MET A 70 12.13 -6.10 5.14
CA MET A 70 10.87 -5.36 5.08
C MET A 70 10.16 -5.50 3.73
N LYS A 71 10.89 -5.56 2.61
CA LYS A 71 10.28 -5.89 1.30
C LYS A 71 9.67 -7.29 1.30
N GLY A 72 10.36 -8.28 1.88
CA GLY A 72 9.80 -9.62 2.06
C GLY A 72 8.51 -9.62 2.89
N ASP A 73 8.42 -8.77 3.91
CA ASP A 73 7.22 -8.56 4.72
C ASP A 73 6.09 -7.88 3.92
N VAL A 74 6.41 -6.86 3.11
CA VAL A 74 5.47 -6.21 2.18
C VAL A 74 4.87 -7.23 1.20
N ASP A 75 5.72 -8.07 0.60
CA ASP A 75 5.30 -9.10 -0.34
C ASP A 75 4.39 -10.13 0.31
N ARG A 76 4.74 -10.57 1.53
CA ARG A 76 3.92 -11.51 2.30
C ARG A 76 2.56 -10.91 2.64
N THR A 77 2.53 -9.68 3.15
CA THR A 77 1.29 -8.99 3.51
C THR A 77 0.41 -8.72 2.29
N ARG A 78 1.00 -8.34 1.14
CA ARG A 78 0.25 -8.15 -0.12
C ARG A 78 -0.37 -9.45 -0.63
N ARG A 79 0.38 -10.56 -0.60
CA ARG A 79 -0.15 -11.88 -0.99
C ARG A 79 -1.30 -12.31 -0.09
N GLU A 80 -1.16 -12.14 1.23
CA GLU A 80 -2.22 -12.48 2.17
C GLU A 80 -3.45 -11.60 2.01
N LEU A 81 -3.27 -10.30 1.76
CA LEU A 81 -4.36 -9.38 1.44
C LEU A 81 -5.12 -9.85 0.20
N LEU A 82 -4.40 -10.19 -0.88
CA LEU A 82 -5.03 -10.66 -2.12
C LEU A 82 -5.84 -11.95 -1.89
N ARG A 83 -5.31 -12.90 -1.11
CA ARG A 83 -6.05 -14.13 -0.75
C ARG A 83 -7.38 -13.80 -0.06
N LEU A 84 -7.37 -12.89 0.91
CA LEU A 84 -8.60 -12.48 1.57
C LEU A 84 -9.55 -11.78 0.59
N VAL A 85 -9.04 -10.86 -0.25
CA VAL A 85 -9.86 -10.14 -1.24
C VAL A 85 -10.57 -11.10 -2.21
N LEU A 86 -9.90 -12.18 -2.62
CA LEU A 86 -10.45 -13.17 -3.54
C LEU A 86 -11.35 -14.23 -2.87
N GLN A 87 -11.41 -14.27 -1.53
CA GLN A 87 -12.25 -15.22 -0.81
C GLN A 87 -13.74 -14.96 -1.07
N GLU A 88 -14.44 -15.98 -1.58
CA GLU A 88 -15.86 -15.94 -1.95
C GLU A 88 -16.79 -16.05 -0.73
N ASN A 89 -16.41 -16.88 0.26
CA ASN A 89 -17.16 -17.06 1.51
C ASN A 89 -16.82 -15.96 2.52
N SER A 90 -17.23 -14.72 2.25
CA SER A 90 -16.94 -13.57 3.09
C SER A 90 -18.21 -12.80 3.45
N THR A 91 -18.30 -12.37 4.70
CA THR A 91 -19.35 -11.45 5.15
C THR A 91 -19.05 -9.99 4.77
N ILE A 92 -17.84 -9.71 4.29
CA ILE A 92 -17.42 -8.38 3.89
C ILE A 92 -17.88 -8.12 2.44
N PRO A 93 -18.61 -7.02 2.16
CA PRO A 93 -19.10 -6.74 0.83
C PRO A 93 -17.97 -6.66 -0.21
N ARG A 94 -18.18 -7.22 -1.40
CA ARG A 94 -17.15 -7.29 -2.45
C ARG A 94 -16.55 -5.91 -2.79
N ALA A 95 -17.38 -4.89 -2.93
CA ALA A 95 -16.93 -3.52 -3.19
C ALA A 95 -15.96 -2.97 -2.12
N CYS A 96 -16.12 -3.39 -0.86
CA CYS A 96 -15.20 -3.03 0.23
C CYS A 96 -13.85 -3.74 0.08
N LYS A 97 -13.87 -5.03 -0.24
CA LYS A 97 -12.66 -5.84 -0.49
C LYS A 97 -11.88 -5.29 -1.70
N ASP A 98 -12.59 -4.94 -2.77
CA ASP A 98 -12.00 -4.32 -3.95
C ASP A 98 -11.37 -2.97 -3.62
N LEU A 99 -11.99 -2.16 -2.75
CA LEU A 99 -11.37 -0.90 -2.31
C LEU A 99 -10.07 -1.15 -1.53
N PHE A 100 -10.03 -2.11 -0.60
CA PHE A 100 -8.78 -2.45 0.10
C PHE A 100 -7.67 -2.86 -0.87
N TRP A 101 -8.00 -3.66 -1.89
CA TRP A 101 -7.06 -4.04 -2.93
C TRP A 101 -6.59 -2.84 -3.75
N LYS A 102 -7.51 -1.97 -4.20
CA LYS A 102 -7.18 -0.75 -4.94
C LYS A 102 -6.26 0.17 -4.13
N MET A 103 -6.53 0.35 -2.83
CA MET A 103 -5.63 1.12 -1.95
C MET A 103 -4.25 0.48 -1.84
N SER A 104 -4.17 -0.85 -1.75
CA SER A 104 -2.89 -1.56 -1.80
C SER A 104 -2.15 -1.35 -3.12
N CYS A 105 -2.83 -1.33 -4.26
CA CYS A 105 -2.22 -0.98 -5.55
C CYS A 105 -1.71 0.47 -5.56
N VAL A 106 -2.50 1.42 -5.05
CA VAL A 106 -2.11 2.83 -4.97
C VAL A 106 -0.83 3.00 -4.14
N VAL A 107 -0.75 2.43 -2.94
CA VAL A 107 0.46 2.60 -2.10
C VAL A 107 1.70 1.97 -2.73
N HIS A 108 1.55 0.85 -3.45
CA HIS A 108 2.69 0.23 -4.15
C HIS A 108 3.13 1.03 -5.37
N LEU A 109 2.19 1.65 -6.09
CA LEU A 109 2.50 2.58 -7.17
C LEU A 109 3.20 3.83 -6.62
N PHE A 110 2.64 4.40 -5.54
CA PHE A 110 3.09 5.64 -4.94
C PHE A 110 4.54 5.53 -4.42
N TYR A 111 4.88 4.44 -3.73
CA TYR A 111 6.23 4.20 -3.19
C TYR A 111 7.12 3.33 -4.09
N ARG A 112 6.75 3.18 -5.37
CA ARG A 112 7.43 2.25 -6.29
C ARG A 112 8.90 2.63 -6.50
N LYS A 113 9.18 3.92 -6.64
CA LYS A 113 10.50 4.44 -7.03
C LYS A 113 11.10 5.35 -5.97
N ASP A 114 10.29 6.22 -5.39
CA ASP A 114 10.69 7.30 -4.48
C ASP A 114 9.65 7.45 -3.35
N ASP A 115 9.64 8.60 -2.67
CA ASP A 115 8.69 8.92 -1.59
C ASP A 115 7.26 9.22 -2.08
N GLY A 116 7.03 9.25 -3.39
CA GLY A 116 5.77 9.53 -4.07
C GLY A 116 5.29 10.98 -3.99
N PHE A 117 5.64 11.72 -2.94
CA PHE A 117 5.24 13.11 -2.72
C PHE A 117 6.03 14.08 -3.60
N THR A 118 7.31 13.79 -3.84
CA THR A 118 8.20 14.59 -4.68
C THR A 118 8.34 14.03 -6.10
N SER A 119 7.56 13.00 -6.43
CA SER A 119 7.69 12.27 -7.69
C SER A 119 7.10 13.03 -8.88
N HIS A 120 7.98 13.52 -9.76
CA HIS A 120 7.56 14.08 -11.05
C HIS A 120 6.87 13.05 -11.95
N GLU A 121 7.26 11.78 -11.87
CA GLU A 121 6.65 10.70 -12.67
C GLU A 121 5.19 10.46 -12.29
N LEU A 122 4.88 10.36 -11.00
CA LEU A 122 3.50 10.22 -10.53
C LEU A 122 2.67 11.45 -10.87
N MET A 123 3.25 12.65 -10.70
CA MET A 123 2.59 13.90 -11.08
C MET A 123 2.26 13.93 -12.57
N ASN A 124 3.19 13.55 -13.44
CA ASN A 124 2.95 13.48 -14.88
C ASN A 124 1.90 12.43 -15.24
N SER A 125 1.91 11.27 -14.56
CA SER A 125 0.89 10.23 -14.73
C SER A 125 -0.50 10.74 -14.34
N ALA A 126 -0.61 11.49 -13.24
CA ALA A 126 -1.86 12.11 -12.82
C ALA A 126 -2.34 13.16 -13.83
N LYS A 127 -1.45 14.03 -14.32
CA LYS A 127 -1.77 15.01 -15.36
C LYS A 127 -2.26 14.34 -16.64
N ALA A 128 -1.59 13.28 -17.08
CA ALA A 128 -2.04 12.51 -18.24
C ALA A 128 -3.45 11.94 -18.04
N LEU A 129 -3.79 11.48 -16.84
CA LEU A 129 -5.12 10.94 -16.54
C LEU A 129 -6.22 12.01 -16.47
N PHE A 130 -5.93 13.18 -15.90
CA PHE A 130 -6.95 14.21 -15.63
C PHE A 130 -7.04 15.30 -16.70
N GLU A 131 -5.94 15.61 -17.38
CA GLU A 131 -5.83 16.76 -18.28
C GLU A 131 -5.71 16.36 -19.76
N GLN A 132 -5.26 15.12 -20.06
CA GLN A 132 -5.07 14.68 -21.44
C GLN A 132 -6.26 13.82 -21.89
N PRO A 133 -7.05 14.28 -22.88
CA PRO A 133 -8.10 13.45 -23.45
C PRO A 133 -7.50 12.26 -24.19
N MET A 134 -8.08 11.07 -24.00
CA MET A 134 -7.72 9.89 -24.77
C MET A 134 -8.21 10.04 -26.21
N VAL A 135 -7.30 9.96 -27.18
CA VAL A 135 -7.65 9.95 -28.61
C VAL A 135 -8.01 8.52 -29.00
N LEU A 136 -9.28 8.31 -29.33
CA LEU A 136 -9.83 6.97 -29.60
C LEU A 136 -9.14 6.28 -30.79
N ASP A 137 -8.78 7.02 -31.82
CA ASP A 137 -8.13 6.48 -33.03
C ASP A 137 -6.71 5.94 -32.75
N GLU A 138 -6.00 6.47 -31.75
CA GLU A 138 -4.67 5.97 -31.37
C GLU A 138 -4.74 4.65 -30.58
N LEU A 139 -5.89 4.35 -29.97
CA LEU A 139 -6.11 3.13 -29.19
C LEU A 139 -6.59 1.97 -30.06
N LEU A 140 -7.34 2.26 -31.12
CA LEU A 140 -7.89 1.25 -32.02
C LEU A 140 -6.91 0.85 -33.14
N ASN A 141 -5.84 1.62 -33.34
CA ASN A 141 -4.79 1.35 -34.33
C ASN A 141 -3.50 0.73 -33.73
N LYS A 142 -3.57 0.23 -32.49
CA LYS A 142 -2.53 -0.60 -31.85
C LYS A 142 -2.98 -2.04 -31.75
#